data_AF-A0A6A0ABF5-F1
#
_entry.id   AF-A0A6A0ABF5-F1
#
_cell.length_a   1.000
_cell.length_b   1.000
_cell.length_c   1.000
_cell.angle_alpha   90.00
_cell.angle_beta   90.00
_cell.angle_gamma   90.00
#
_symmetry.space_group_name_H-M   'P 1'
#
loop_
_entity.id
_entity.type
_entity.pdbx_description
1 polymer ?
#
loop_
_entity_poly.entity_id
_entity_poly.type
_entity_poly.pdbx_seq_one_letter_code
_entity_poly.pdbx_strand_id
1 'polypeptide(L)' 'MGEKGLSGTVRKAPLEKVYELGSVKGTCRQADGYQPHLMSPENGMRQLACNALDQVAGPVQACVQAVYTLLLNAARP' A
#
# COMPACT_ATOMS: atom_id res chain seq x y z
N MET A 1 14.99 -12.39 10.29
CA MET A 1 14.29 -11.60 9.25
C MET A 1 15.01 -10.26 9.10
N GLY A 2 15.91 -10.14 8.13
CA GLY A 2 16.74 -8.94 7.95
C GLY A 2 16.07 -7.85 7.12
N GLU A 3 16.72 -6.69 6.97
CA GLU A 3 16.27 -5.53 6.17
C GLU A 3 15.84 -5.81 4.72
N LYS A 4 16.22 -6.98 4.18
CA LYS A 4 15.87 -7.43 2.82
C LYS A 4 14.58 -8.29 2.76
N GLY A 5 14.03 -8.69 3.90
CA GLY A 5 12.78 -9.45 3.97
C GLY A 5 11.54 -8.54 3.97
N LEU A 6 10.35 -9.15 4.00
CA LEU A 6 9.06 -8.45 3.95
C LEU A 6 8.96 -7.29 4.95
N SER A 7 9.35 -7.50 6.21
CA SER A 7 9.30 -6.45 7.24
C SER A 7 10.20 -5.25 6.93
N GLY A 8 11.35 -5.48 6.29
CA GLY A 8 12.29 -4.44 5.90
C GLY A 8 11.81 -3.65 4.69
N THR A 9 11.23 -4.33 3.69
CA THR A 9 10.70 -3.70 2.48
C THR A 9 9.40 -2.95 2.73
N VAL A 10 8.50 -3.48 3.57
CA VAL A 10 7.28 -2.78 4.01
C VAL A 10 7.62 -1.53 4.81
N ARG A 11 8.62 -1.57 5.70
CA ARG A 11 9.08 -0.37 6.43
C ARG A 11 9.61 0.75 5.52
N LYS A 12 10.09 0.39 4.31
CA LYS A 12 10.61 1.32 3.31
C LYS A 12 9.54 1.75 2.31
N ALA A 13 8.32 1.23 2.42
CA ALA A 13 7.21 1.63 1.55
C ALA A 13 6.93 3.13 1.73
N PRO A 14 6.68 3.89 0.65
CA PRO A 14 6.57 5.34 0.71
C PRO A 14 5.16 5.79 1.18
N LEU A 15 4.70 5.27 2.32
CA LEU A 15 3.39 5.60 2.89
C LEU A 15 3.23 7.09 3.19
N GLU A 16 4.33 7.76 3.58
CA GLU A 16 4.32 9.21 3.80
C GLU A 16 3.86 10.01 2.58
N LYS A 17 4.17 9.53 1.36
CA LYS A 17 3.71 10.19 0.12
C LYS A 17 2.21 10.07 -0.09
N VAL A 18 1.60 8.98 0.38
CA VAL A 18 0.15 8.77 0.32
C VAL A 18 -0.56 9.73 1.28
N TYR A 19 0.01 9.94 2.47
CA TYR A 19 -0.56 10.79 3.52
C TYR A 19 -0.09 12.24 3.52
N GLU A 20 0.74 12.64 2.56
CA GLU A 20 1.10 14.04 2.36
C GLU A 20 -0.17 14.88 2.12
N LEU A 21 -0.21 16.09 2.68
CA LEU A 21 -1.40 16.95 2.64
C LEU A 21 -1.91 17.22 1.21
N GLY A 22 -0.99 17.33 0.24
CA GLY A 22 -1.32 17.47 -1.18
C GLY A 22 -2.03 16.25 -1.74
N SER A 23 -1.46 15.05 -1.50
CA SER A 23 -2.04 13.76 -1.89
C SER A 23 -3.41 13.55 -1.27
N VAL A 24 -3.54 13.77 0.04
CA VAL A 24 -4.82 13.63 0.77
C VAL A 24 -5.89 14.55 0.19
N LYS A 25 -5.59 15.85 0.01
CA LYS A 25 -6.54 16.80 -0.58
C LYS A 25 -6.92 16.43 -2.02
N GLY A 26 -5.93 16.02 -2.82
CA GLY A 26 -6.14 15.59 -4.20
C GLY A 26 -7.04 14.36 -4.28
N THR A 27 -6.73 13.32 -3.53
CA THR A 27 -7.51 12.07 -3.48
C THR A 27 -8.92 12.30 -2.97
N CYS A 28 -9.11 13.03 -1.86
CA CYS A 28 -10.46 13.32 -1.35
C CYS A 28 -11.27 14.15 -2.36
N ARG A 29 -10.68 15.17 -2.98
CA ARG A 29 -11.38 16.00 -3.97
C ARG A 29 -11.73 15.22 -5.24
N GLN A 30 -10.86 14.30 -5.66
CA GLN A 30 -11.11 13.46 -6.83
C GLN A 30 -12.18 12.39 -6.57
N ALA A 31 -12.21 11.82 -5.36
CA ALA A 31 -13.13 10.74 -5.00
C ALA A 31 -14.52 11.24 -4.59
N ASP A 32 -14.64 12.28 -3.77
CA ASP A 32 -15.92 12.80 -3.26
C ASP A 32 -16.44 14.04 -3.99
N GLY A 33 -15.60 14.65 -4.85
CA GLY A 33 -15.91 15.92 -5.49
C GLY A 33 -15.89 17.10 -4.51
N TYR A 34 -16.41 18.24 -4.96
CA TYR A 34 -16.62 19.41 -4.09
C TYR A 34 -18.02 19.35 -3.46
N GLN A 35 -18.08 19.44 -2.14
CA GLN A 35 -19.33 19.55 -1.40
C GLN A 35 -19.44 20.95 -0.78
N PRO A 36 -20.57 21.67 -0.96
CA PRO A 36 -20.75 23.02 -0.44
C PRO A 36 -21.05 23.08 1.07
N HIS A 37 -21.23 21.94 1.70
CA HIS A 37 -21.47 21.76 3.13
C HIS A 37 -20.47 20.75 3.70
N LEU A 38 -20.18 20.83 4.99
CA LEU A 38 -19.20 19.95 5.63
C LEU A 38 -19.75 18.53 5.72
N MET A 39 -19.25 17.66 4.85
CA MET A 39 -19.46 16.21 4.89
C MET A 39 -18.11 15.52 4.97
N SER A 40 -18.09 14.36 5.62
CA SER A 40 -16.89 13.52 5.65
C SER A 40 -16.59 13.00 4.23
N PRO A 41 -15.32 13.04 3.77
CA PRO A 41 -14.94 12.50 2.47
C PRO A 41 -14.82 10.97 2.53
N GLU A 42 -15.95 10.26 2.56
CA GLU A 42 -15.98 8.80 2.75
C GLU A 42 -15.28 8.03 1.63
N ASN A 43 -15.48 8.44 0.37
CA ASN A 43 -14.82 7.79 -0.75
C ASN A 43 -13.33 8.13 -0.79
N GLY A 44 -12.96 9.35 -0.40
CA GLY A 44 -11.59 9.82 -0.26
C GLY A 44 -10.83 9.06 0.80
N MET A 45 -11.42 8.86 1.98
CA MET A 45 -10.83 8.04 3.05
C MET A 45 -10.66 6.59 2.60
N ARG A 46 -11.66 6.02 1.94
CA ARG A 46 -11.58 4.65 1.39
C ARG A 46 -10.45 4.56 0.36
N GLN A 47 -10.36 5.51 -0.57
CA GLN A 47 -9.34 5.53 -1.59
C GLN A 47 -7.94 5.72 -1.01
N LEU A 48 -7.78 6.55 0.03
CA LEU A 48 -6.51 6.71 0.74
C LEU A 48 -6.06 5.41 1.40
N ALA A 49 -6.99 4.67 2.03
CA ALA A 49 -6.68 3.36 2.60
C ALA A 49 -6.24 2.36 1.50
N CYS A 50 -6.93 2.32 0.36
CA CYS A 50 -6.53 1.49 -0.78
C CYS A 50 -5.13 1.87 -1.28
N ASN A 51 -4.86 3.16 -1.53
CA ASN A 51 -3.58 3.65 -2.02
C ASN A 51 -2.42 3.30 -1.07
N ALA A 52 -2.67 3.30 0.25
CA ALA A 52 -1.71 2.91 1.26
C ALA A 52 -1.42 1.39 1.22
N LEU A 53 -2.45 0.56 1.08
CA LEU A 53 -2.31 -0.89 0.92
C LEU A 53 -1.57 -1.26 -0.38
N ASP A 54 -1.77 -0.50 -1.44
CA ASP A 54 -1.05 -0.71 -2.71
C ASP A 54 0.47 -0.52 -2.57
N GLN A 55 0.93 0.33 -1.63
CA GLN A 55 2.37 0.52 -1.39
C GLN A 55 3.07 -0.75 -0.85
N VAL A 56 2.31 -1.68 -0.28
CA VAL A 56 2.86 -2.93 0.28
C VAL A 56 2.60 -4.16 -0.58
N ALA A 57 1.79 -4.04 -1.65
CA ALA A 57 1.45 -5.15 -2.52
C ALA A 57 2.70 -5.81 -3.16
N GLY A 58 3.62 -5.01 -3.71
CA GLY A 58 4.87 -5.51 -4.30
C GLY A 58 5.75 -6.28 -3.32
N PRO A 59 6.09 -5.72 -2.13
CA PRO A 59 6.78 -6.44 -1.06
C PRO A 59 6.14 -7.77 -0.68
N VAL A 60 4.81 -7.81 -0.58
CA VAL A 60 4.06 -9.04 -0.23
C VAL A 60 4.18 -10.08 -1.35
N GLN A 61 3.97 -9.68 -2.61
CA GLN A 61 4.11 -10.58 -3.76
C GLN A 61 5.52 -11.17 -3.86
N ALA A 62 6.56 -10.34 -3.66
CA ALA A 62 7.94 -10.80 -3.65
C ALA A 62 8.21 -11.82 -2.53
N CYS A 63 7.62 -11.61 -1.35
CA CYS A 63 7.71 -12.56 -0.25
C CYS A 63 7.06 -13.91 -0.60
N VAL A 64 5.86 -13.90 -1.17
CA VAL A 64 5.14 -15.11 -1.59
C VAL A 64 5.96 -15.86 -2.65
N GLN A 65 6.49 -15.14 -3.64
CA GLN A 65 7.32 -15.73 -4.69
C GLN A 65 8.58 -16.38 -4.13
N ALA A 66 9.24 -15.74 -3.16
CA ALA A 66 10.43 -16.29 -2.51
C ALA A 66 10.12 -17.60 -1.76
N VAL A 67 9.01 -17.64 -1.03
CA VAL A 67 8.56 -18.87 -0.35
C VAL A 67 8.22 -19.96 -1.36
N TYR A 68 7.49 -19.63 -2.42
CA TYR A 68 7.18 -20.56 -3.50
C TYR A 68 8.44 -21.18 -4.12
N THR A 69 9.43 -20.35 -4.47
CA THR A 69 10.70 -20.83 -5.03
C THR A 69 11.48 -21.69 -4.05
N LEU A 70 11.48 -21.34 -2.76
CA LEU A 70 12.12 -22.14 -1.72
C LEU A 70 11.49 -23.54 -1.64
N LEU A 71 10.16 -23.62 -1.58
CA LEU A 71 9.43 -24.88 -1.54
C LEU A 71 9.65 -25.71 -2.81
N LEU A 72 9.63 -25.08 -3.99
CA LEU A 72 9.89 -25.77 -5.25
C LEU A 72 11.30 -26.36 -5.31
N ASN A 73 12.31 -25.63 -4.82
CA ASN A 73 13.68 -26.10 -4.77
C ASN A 73 13.87 -27.24 -3.76
N ALA A 74 13.21 -27.17 -2.60
CA ALA A 74 13.26 -28.22 -1.59
C ALA A 74 12.56 -29.52 -2.03
N ALA A 75 11.55 -29.41 -2.90
CA ALA A 75 10.80 -30.55 -3.43
C ALA A 75 11.43 -31.15 -4.70
N ARG A 76 12.50 -30.56 -5.25
CA ARG A 76 13.24 -31.15 -6.36
C ARG A 76 14.08 -32.34 -5.86
N PRO A 77 14.00 -33.51 -6.51
CA PRO A 77 14.78 -34.68 -6.15
C PRO A 77 16.27 -34.50 -6.43
#